data_AF-A0A6I1NDG7-F1
#
_entry.id   AF-A0A6I1NDG7-F1
#
_cell.length_a   1.000
_cell.length_b   1.000
_cell.length_c   1.000
_cell.angle_alpha   90.00
_cell.angle_beta   90.00
_cell.angle_gamma   90.00
#
_symmetry.space_group_name_H-M   'P 1'
#
loop_
_entity.id
_entity.type
_entity.pdbx_description
1 polymer ?
#
loop_
_entity_poly.entity_id
_entity_poly.type
_entity_poly.pdbx_seq_one_letter_code
_entity_poly.pdbx_strand_id
1 'polypeptide(L)' 'MTMIDVALLKPHLIEADNARAAWRTTVAALSKSPKDTLEEGFKAVKIAERTYYRCCEELANALRSEVARAEGPS' A
#
# COMPACT_ATOMS: atom_id res chain seq x y z
N MET A 1 -4.93 -5.82 28.26
CA MET A 1 -4.41 -6.19 26.94
C MET A 1 -5.41 -5.73 25.92
N THR A 2 -5.10 -4.65 25.19
CA THR A 2 -5.97 -4.10 24.13
C THR A 2 -6.02 -5.12 22.98
N MET A 3 -7.17 -5.73 22.75
CA MET A 3 -7.32 -6.78 21.73
C MET A 3 -7.69 -6.12 20.39
N ILE A 4 -6.68 -5.86 19.57
CA ILE A 4 -6.86 -5.40 18.19
C ILE A 4 -7.47 -6.55 17.38
N ASP A 5 -8.56 -6.27 16.67
CA ASP A 5 -9.16 -7.26 15.77
C ASP A 5 -8.41 -7.28 14.44
N VAL A 6 -7.50 -8.24 14.30
CA VAL A 6 -6.68 -8.42 13.09
C VAL A 6 -7.54 -8.76 11.87
N ALA A 7 -8.73 -9.34 12.05
CA ALA A 7 -9.61 -9.67 10.92
C ALA A 7 -10.07 -8.39 10.19
N LEU A 8 -10.25 -7.29 10.92
CA LEU A 8 -10.61 -5.99 10.36
C LEU A 8 -9.46 -5.33 9.58
N LEU A 9 -8.20 -5.64 9.93
CA LEU A 9 -7.01 -5.12 9.24
C LEU A 9 -6.63 -5.94 8.00
N LYS A 10 -7.09 -7.19 7.92
CA LYS A 10 -6.70 -8.15 6.87
C LYS A 10 -6.95 -7.64 5.44
N PRO A 11 -8.08 -6.97 5.11
CA PRO A 11 -8.29 -6.41 3.77
C PRO A 11 -7.23 -5.36 3.41
N HIS A 12 -6.94 -4.43 4.33
CA HIS A 12 -5.94 -3.38 4.12
C HIS A 12 -4.52 -3.93 3.96
N LEU A 13 -4.18 -5.00 4.71
CA LEU A 13 -2.90 -5.71 4.55
C LEU A 13 -2.78 -6.32 3.15
N ILE A 14 -3.83 -7.00 2.67
CA ILE A 14 -3.86 -7.60 1.33
C ILE A 14 -3.72 -6.52 0.25
N GLU A 15 -4.42 -5.41 0.38
CA GLU A 15 -4.34 -4.30 -0.57
C GLU A 15 -2.95 -3.66 -0.61
N ALA A 16 -2.34 -3.42 0.56
CA ALA A 16 -0.98 -2.91 0.65
C ALA A 16 0.05 -3.87 0.02
N ASP A 17 -0.08 -5.18 0.28
CA ASP A 17 0.81 -6.20 -0.30
C ASP A 17 0.64 -6.30 -1.82
N ASN A 18 -0.60 -6.28 -2.32
CA ASN A 18 -0.88 -6.28 -3.76
C ASN A 18 -0.31 -5.03 -4.44
N ALA A 19 -0.50 -3.85 -3.85
CA ALA A 19 0.04 -2.60 -4.37
C ALA A 19 1.58 -2.59 -4.35
N ARG A 20 2.19 -3.16 -3.31
CA ARG A 20 3.65 -3.36 -3.23
C ARG A 20 4.15 -4.28 -4.35
N ALA A 21 3.48 -5.40 -4.57
CA ALA A 21 3.85 -6.35 -5.62
C ALA A 21 3.72 -5.71 -7.01
N ALA A 22 2.65 -4.95 -7.25
CA ALA A 22 2.45 -4.19 -8.48
C ALA A 22 3.59 -3.18 -8.70
N TRP A 23 3.89 -2.33 -7.70
CA TRP A 23 4.97 -1.35 -7.79
C TRP A 23 6.33 -2.00 -8.09
N ARG A 24 6.68 -3.08 -7.37
CA ARG A 24 7.93 -3.83 -7.62
C ARG A 24 7.99 -4.40 -9.03
N THR A 25 6.86 -4.91 -9.53
CA THR A 25 6.75 -5.43 -10.90
C THR A 25 6.94 -4.33 -11.93
N THR A 26 6.34 -3.15 -11.72
CA THR A 26 6.51 -1.99 -12.61
C THR A 26 7.94 -1.48 -12.62
N VAL A 27 8.61 -1.43 -11.47
CA VAL A 27 10.04 -1.08 -11.37
C VAL A 27 10.91 -2.09 -12.12
N ALA A 28 10.64 -3.39 -11.96
CA ALA A 28 11.36 -4.43 -12.69
C ALA A 28 11.13 -4.35 -14.21
N ALA A 29 9.92 -4.01 -14.65
CA ALA A 29 9.60 -3.81 -16.06
C ALA A 29 10.38 -2.62 -16.66
N LEU A 30 10.49 -1.51 -15.93
CA LEU A 30 11.24 -0.33 -16.36
C LEU A 30 12.70 -0.65 -16.73
N SER A 31 13.36 -1.53 -15.96
CA SER A 31 14.76 -1.93 -16.25
C SER A 31 14.93 -2.66 -17.59
N LYS A 32 13.83 -3.14 -18.19
CA LYS A 32 13.78 -3.87 -19.46
C LYS A 32 13.16 -3.03 -20.58
N SER A 33 12.73 -1.81 -20.29
CA SER A 33 12.04 -0.94 -21.24
C SER A 33 13.00 -0.37 -22.30
N PRO A 34 12.58 -0.33 -23.58
CA PRO A 34 13.26 0.43 -24.63
C PRO A 34 13.43 1.92 -24.26
N LYS A 35 14.50 2.57 -24.73
CA LYS A 35 14.87 3.95 -24.36
C LYS A 35 13.78 4.99 -24.66
N ASP A 36 13.07 4.79 -25.76
CA ASP A 36 11.95 5.60 -26.24
C ASP A 36 10.71 5.52 -25.34
N THR A 37 10.60 4.48 -24.50
CA THR A 37 9.46 4.28 -23.58
C THR A 37 9.78 4.59 -22.11
N LEU A 38 11.01 5.03 -21.81
CA LEU A 38 11.46 5.22 -20.43
C LEU A 38 10.66 6.28 -19.69
N GLU A 39 10.28 7.39 -20.35
CA GLU A 39 9.49 8.44 -19.73
C GLU A 39 8.12 7.92 -19.26
N GLU A 40 7.42 7.19 -20.13
CA GLU A 40 6.15 6.56 -19.80
C GLU A 40 6.33 5.49 -18.71
N GLY A 41 7.42 4.72 -18.76
CA GLY A 41 7.77 3.75 -17.73
C GLY A 41 8.00 4.40 -16.36
N PHE A 42 8.74 5.52 -16.29
CA PHE A 42 8.93 6.26 -15.05
C PHE A 42 7.61 6.83 -14.51
N LYS A 43 6.72 7.30 -15.39
CA LYS A 43 5.37 7.75 -15.00
C LYS A 43 4.55 6.60 -14.41
N ALA A 44 4.59 5.41 -15.03
CA ALA A 44 3.92 4.22 -14.51
C ALA A 44 4.46 3.82 -13.13
N VAL A 45 5.78 3.85 -12.92
CA VAL A 45 6.40 3.59 -11.61
C VAL A 45 5.89 4.58 -10.56
N LYS A 46 5.86 5.89 -10.86
CA LYS A 46 5.36 6.91 -9.91
C LYS A 46 3.89 6.72 -9.55
N ILE A 47 3.06 6.29 -10.51
CA ILE A 47 1.64 5.99 -10.26
C ILE A 47 1.53 4.78 -9.33
N ALA A 48 2.24 3.69 -9.61
CA ALA A 48 2.21 2.49 -8.79
C ALA A 48 2.76 2.73 -7.38
N GLU A 49 3.83 3.52 -7.26
CA GLU A 49 4.40 3.94 -5.97
C GLU A 49 3.38 4.74 -5.14
N ARG A 50 2.72 5.73 -5.75
CA ARG A 50 1.70 6.53 -5.06
C ARG A 50 0.53 5.66 -4.58
N THR A 51 0.10 4.69 -5.40
CA THR A 51 -0.93 3.73 -4.99
C THR A 51 -0.49 2.90 -3.80
N TYR A 52 0.75 2.40 -3.80
CA TYR A 52 1.30 1.65 -2.67
C TYR A 52 1.32 2.48 -1.38
N TYR A 53 1.79 3.73 -1.44
CA TYR A 53 1.79 4.60 -0.26
C TYR A 53 0.38 4.92 0.24
N ARG A 54 -0.59 5.14 -0.67
CA ARG A 54 -1.99 5.34 -0.27
C ARG A 54 -2.54 4.12 0.48
N CYS A 55 -2.31 2.90 -0.01
CA CYS A 55 -2.75 1.69 0.71
C CYS A 55 -2.07 1.53 2.07
N CYS A 56 -0.81 1.97 2.22
CA CYS A 56 -0.13 2.00 3.52
C CYS A 56 -0.77 3.04 4.47
N GLU A 57 -1.17 4.20 3.97
CA GLU A 57 -1.89 5.22 4.76
C GLU A 57 -3.27 4.71 5.20
N GLU A 58 -4.01 4.04 4.31
CA GLU A 58 -5.30 3.42 4.62
C GLU A 58 -5.16 2.35 5.71
N LEU A 59 -4.15 1.48 5.61
CA LEU A 59 -3.81 0.49 6.65
C LEU A 59 -3.48 1.18 8.00
N ALA A 60 -2.66 2.23 7.97
CA ALA A 60 -2.31 2.97 9.18
C ALA A 60 -3.55 3.64 9.82
N ASN A 61 -4.46 4.17 9.01
CA ASN A 61 -5.72 4.75 9.49
C ASN A 61 -6.63 3.69 10.10
N ALA A 62 -6.79 2.53 9.44
CA ALA A 62 -7.56 1.41 9.99
C ALA A 62 -7.00 0.94 11.33
N LEU A 63 -5.67 0.81 11.44
CA LEU A 63 -5.01 0.46 12.70
C LEU A 63 -5.25 1.50 13.80
N ARG A 64 -5.13 2.80 13.49
CA ARG A 64 -5.42 3.86 14.47
C ARG A 64 -6.86 3.81 14.94
N SER A 65 -7.82 3.60 14.03
CA SER A 65 -9.23 3.44 14.38
C SER A 65 -9.48 2.23 15.28
N GLU A 66 -8.82 1.10 15.02
CA GLU A 66 -8.94 -0.09 15.85
C GLU A 66 -8.32 0.07 17.23
N VAL A 67 -7.18 0.77 17.33
CA VAL A 67 -6.58 1.13 18.62
C VAL A 67 -7.54 2.03 19.40
N ALA A 68 -8.05 3.10 18.80
CA ALA A 68 -8.99 4.00 19.46
C ALA A 68 -10.27 3.28 19.92
N ARG A 69 -10.80 2.36 19.10
CA ARG A 69 -11.96 1.52 19.47
C ARG A 69 -11.65 0.64 20.68
N ALA A 70 -10.48 0.01 20.67
CA ALA A 70 -10.11 -0.97 21.69
C ALA A 70 -9.66 -0.33 23.02
N GLU A 71 -9.19 0.92 22.98
CA GLU A 71 -8.92 1.73 24.17
C GLU A 71 -10.21 2.30 24.80
N GLY A 72 -11.29 2.41 24.02
CA GLY A 72 -12.58 2.93 24.47
C GLY A 72 -12.60 4.45 24.70
N PRO A 73 -13.77 5.06 24.90
CA PRO A 73 -13.83 6.43 25.37
C PRO A 73 -13.25 6.49 26.78
N SER A 74 -12.28 7.39 26.97
CA SER A 74 -11.72 7.72 28.28
C SER A 74 -12.77 8.31 29.22
#